data_AF-A0A015MU04-F1
#
_entry.id   AF-A0A015MU04-F1
#
_cell.length_a   1.000
_cell.length_b   1.000
_cell.length_c   1.000
_cell.angle_alpha   90.00
_cell.angle_beta   90.00
_cell.angle_gamma   90.00
#
_symmetry.space_group_name_H-M   'P 1'
#
loop_
_entity.id
_entity.type
_entity.pdbx_description
1 polymer ?
#
loop_
_entity_poly.entity_id
_entity_poly.type
_entity_poly.pdbx_seq_one_letter_code
_entity_poly.pdbx_strand_id
1 'polypeptide(L)'
;MIATEIDSFTSTLSNTLLTISSQFKKEFFFKRQFQIRFEISFHNNERISDFNINPSVNSTIKTQLQKSFDCFAPLGYAILDRFGEEIGRYMTTTVQGCTWECNKVEEFGWGGLQQMYKVKIGVENSFEHEDVLNNCCLNSTSDSIGSCD
;
A
#
# COMPACT_ATOMS: atom_id res chain seq x y z
N MET A 1 -21.94 -6.41 -10.80
CA MET A 1 -22.50 -5.27 -10.04
C MET A 1 -21.33 -4.33 -9.76
N ILE A 2 -21.46 -3.01 -9.98
CA ILE A 2 -20.33 -2.07 -9.87
C ILE A 2 -19.65 -2.12 -8.49
N ALA A 3 -20.42 -2.34 -7.41
CA ALA A 3 -19.90 -2.51 -6.06
C ALA A 3 -18.84 -3.65 -5.98
N THR A 4 -19.10 -4.79 -6.60
CA THR A 4 -18.18 -5.94 -6.62
C THR A 4 -16.85 -5.61 -7.32
N GLU A 5 -16.88 -4.79 -8.37
CA GLU A 5 -15.65 -4.35 -9.06
C GLU A 5 -14.82 -3.43 -8.17
N ILE A 6 -15.47 -2.51 -7.45
CA ILE A 6 -14.80 -1.60 -6.49
C ILE A 6 -14.21 -2.40 -5.33
N ASP A 7 -14.95 -3.37 -4.79
CA ASP A 7 -14.48 -4.26 -3.73
C ASP A 7 -13.27 -5.09 -4.21
N SER A 8 -13.33 -5.62 -5.43
CA SER A 8 -12.24 -6.41 -6.02
C SER A 8 -11.00 -5.56 -6.27
N PHE A 9 -11.17 -4.32 -6.76
CA PHE A 9 -10.09 -3.36 -6.96
C PHE A 9 -9.41 -3.03 -5.63
N THR A 10 -10.20 -2.68 -4.61
CA THR A 10 -9.72 -2.32 -3.27
C THR A 10 -9.02 -3.49 -2.57
N SER A 11 -9.58 -4.70 -2.71
CA SER A 11 -8.98 -5.93 -2.21
C SER A 11 -7.64 -6.23 -2.91
N THR A 12 -7.54 -6.01 -4.22
CA THR A 12 -6.29 -6.18 -4.98
C THR A 12 -5.21 -5.22 -4.50
N LEU A 13 -5.55 -3.95 -4.23
CA LEU A 13 -4.62 -2.97 -3.65
C LEU A 13 -4.14 -3.41 -2.26
N SER A 14 -5.05 -3.83 -1.39
CA SER A 14 -4.75 -4.32 -0.04
C SER A 14 -3.84 -5.55 -0.08
N ASN A 15 -4.20 -6.56 -0.89
CA ASN A 15 -3.43 -7.79 -1.03
C ASN A 15 -2.04 -7.53 -1.60
N THR A 16 -1.93 -6.60 -2.55
CA THR A 16 -0.64 -6.16 -3.10
C THR A 16 0.23 -5.54 -2.01
N LEU A 17 -0.31 -4.59 -1.24
CA LEU A 17 0.40 -3.93 -0.15
C LEU A 17 0.90 -4.93 0.90
N LEU A 18 0.03 -5.85 1.32
CA LEU A 18 0.36 -6.89 2.29
C LEU A 18 1.40 -7.89 1.75
N THR A 19 1.28 -8.27 0.48
CA THR A 19 2.23 -9.17 -0.18
C THR A 19 3.61 -8.53 -0.24
N ILE A 20 3.72 -7.26 -0.67
CA ILE A 20 4.99 -6.52 -0.68
C ILE A 20 5.53 -6.40 0.74
N SER A 21 4.70 -6.01 1.70
CA SER A 21 5.10 -5.88 3.11
C SER A 21 5.64 -7.17 3.69
N SER A 22 5.07 -8.31 3.30
CA SER A 22 5.54 -9.62 3.75
C SER A 22 6.96 -9.96 3.29
N GLN A 23 7.42 -9.36 2.19
CA GLN A 23 8.78 -9.57 1.67
C GLN A 23 9.85 -8.92 2.55
N PHE A 24 9.48 -7.87 3.29
CA PHE A 24 10.44 -7.06 4.05
C PHE A 24 10.35 -7.26 5.57
N LYS A 25 9.66 -8.32 6.02
CA LYS A 25 9.42 -8.59 7.46
C LYS A 25 10.70 -8.57 8.29
N LYS A 26 11.82 -9.08 7.76
CA LYS A 26 13.09 -9.12 8.50
C LYS A 26 13.69 -7.72 8.63
N GLU A 27 13.64 -6.94 7.56
CA GLU A 27 14.17 -5.59 7.47
C GLU A 27 13.44 -4.63 8.41
N PHE A 28 12.14 -4.84 8.63
CA PHE A 28 11.36 -4.13 9.65
C PHE A 28 11.93 -4.28 11.06
N PHE A 29 12.53 -5.43 11.43
CA PHE A 29 13.12 -5.61 12.77
C PHE A 29 14.43 -4.84 12.97
N PHE A 30 15.16 -4.55 11.89
CA PHE A 30 16.50 -3.98 11.98
C PHE A 30 16.55 -2.47 11.72
N LYS A 31 15.44 -1.86 11.29
CA LYS A 31 15.37 -0.43 10.96
C LYS A 31 14.36 0.29 11.84
N ARG A 32 14.79 1.38 12.48
CA ARG A 32 13.92 2.25 13.29
C ARG A 32 12.80 2.90 12.48
N GLN A 33 13.10 3.22 11.22
CA GLN A 33 12.14 3.76 10.28
C GLN A 33 12.21 2.95 9.00
N PHE A 34 11.05 2.50 8.55
CA PHE A 34 10.94 1.77 7.30
C PHE A 34 9.70 2.19 6.55
N GLN A 35 9.87 2.34 5.25
CA GLN A 35 8.84 2.76 4.34
C GLN A 35 8.85 1.83 3.15
N ILE A 36 7.69 1.23 2.88
CA ILE A 36 7.39 0.54 1.63
C ILE A 36 6.42 1.42 0.88
N ARG A 37 6.61 1.59 -0.42
CA ARG A 37 5.64 2.19 -1.32
C ARG A 37 5.56 1.39 -2.60
N PHE A 38 4.35 1.22 -3.10
CA PHE A 38 4.16 0.92 -4.50
C PHE A 38 3.35 2.02 -5.17
N GLU A 39 3.64 2.20 -6.46
CA GLU A 39 3.05 3.21 -7.32
C GLU A 39 2.50 2.51 -8.55
N ILE A 40 1.35 2.96 -9.03
CA ILE A 40 0.70 2.46 -10.24
C ILE A 40 -0.10 3.60 -10.89
N SER A 41 -0.05 3.68 -12.21
CA SER A 41 -0.77 4.67 -13.01
C SER A 41 -1.88 3.99 -13.80
N PHE A 42 -3.10 4.52 -13.73
CA PHE A 42 -4.25 4.11 -14.54
C PHE A 42 -4.64 5.22 -15.50
N HIS A 43 -4.50 4.94 -16.80
CA HIS A 43 -4.78 5.90 -17.87
C HIS A 43 -6.25 5.87 -18.27
N ASN A 44 -6.74 7.01 -18.76
CA ASN A 44 -8.09 7.12 -19.31
C ASN A 44 -8.29 6.30 -20.62
N ASN A 45 -7.20 5.85 -21.25
CA ASN A 45 -7.18 5.03 -22.45
C ASN A 45 -7.03 3.52 -22.16
N GLU A 46 -7.47 3.10 -20.98
CA GLU A 46 -7.53 1.70 -20.56
C GLU A 46 -6.14 1.03 -20.40
N ARG A 47 -5.10 1.81 -20.13
CA ARG A 47 -3.74 1.31 -19.91
C ARG A 47 -3.29 1.46 -18.46
N ILE A 48 -2.39 0.58 -18.06
CA ILE A 48 -1.68 0.66 -16.79
C ILE A 48 -0.20 0.91 -17.07
N SER A 49 0.42 1.80 -16.30
CA SER A 49 1.88 2.06 -16.35
C SER A 49 2.45 2.27 -14.95
N ASP A 50 3.77 2.49 -14.90
CA ASP A 50 4.51 2.93 -13.70
C ASP A 50 4.34 2.05 -12.47
N PHE A 51 4.11 0.75 -12.67
CA PHE A 51 4.08 -0.21 -11.57
C PHE A 51 5.47 -0.31 -10.94
N ASN A 52 5.69 0.46 -9.88
CA ASN A 52 6.98 0.62 -9.22
C ASN A 52 6.84 0.26 -7.74
N ILE A 53 7.84 -0.40 -7.18
CA ILE A 53 7.85 -0.81 -5.77
C ILE A 53 9.19 -0.39 -5.17
N ASN A 54 9.14 0.30 -4.04
CA ASN A 54 10.29 0.75 -3.28
C ASN A 54 10.11 0.38 -1.80
N PRO A 55 11.04 -0.37 -1.16
CA PRO A 55 12.23 -0.97 -1.74
C PRO A 55 11.89 -2.00 -2.82
N SER A 56 12.81 -2.22 -3.77
CA SER A 56 12.57 -3.15 -4.88
C SER A 56 12.36 -4.58 -4.37
N VAL A 57 11.33 -5.25 -4.88
CA VAL A 57 11.10 -6.69 -4.69
C VAL A 57 11.67 -7.49 -5.85
N ASN A 58 11.70 -8.82 -5.70
CA ASN A 58 12.05 -9.75 -6.78
C ASN A 58 11.18 -9.51 -8.04
N SER A 59 11.79 -9.61 -9.22
CA SER A 59 11.12 -9.34 -10.51
C SER A 59 9.93 -10.26 -10.80
N THR A 60 9.98 -11.53 -10.38
CA THR A 60 8.86 -12.48 -10.52
C THR A 60 7.66 -12.03 -9.69
N ILE A 61 7.89 -11.61 -8.44
CA ILE A 61 6.84 -11.07 -7.56
C ILE A 61 6.27 -9.79 -8.16
N LYS A 62 7.13 -8.86 -8.58
CA LYS A 62 6.71 -7.62 -9.24
C LYS A 62 5.78 -7.90 -10.42
N THR A 63 6.14 -8.85 -11.27
CA THR A 63 5.36 -9.24 -12.46
C THR A 63 4.01 -9.85 -12.08
N GLN A 64 3.96 -10.72 -11.06
CA GLN A 64 2.71 -11.33 -10.58
C GLN A 64 1.76 -10.28 -9.99
N LEU A 65 2.29 -9.35 -9.20
CA LEU A 65 1.52 -8.27 -8.63
C LEU A 65 0.97 -7.34 -9.72
N GLN A 66 1.80 -6.95 -10.69
CA GLN A 66 1.36 -6.13 -11.81
C GLN A 66 0.21 -6.79 -12.58
N LYS A 67 0.33 -8.09 -12.89
CA LYS A 67 -0.72 -8.84 -13.60
C LYS A 67 -2.06 -8.87 -12.86
N SER A 68 -2.04 -8.76 -11.53
CA SER A 68 -3.27 -8.72 -10.74
C SER A 68 -4.08 -7.45 -11.01
N PHE A 69 -3.49 -6.43 -11.62
CA PHE A 69 -4.16 -5.19 -12.00
C PHE A 69 -4.65 -5.15 -13.44
N ASP A 70 -4.22 -6.07 -14.31
CA ASP A 70 -4.54 -6.02 -15.75
C ASP A 70 -6.05 -6.01 -16.03
N CYS A 71 -6.84 -6.73 -15.22
CA CYS A 71 -8.30 -6.74 -15.35
C CYS A 71 -8.96 -5.39 -15.04
N PHE A 72 -8.28 -4.52 -14.29
CA PHE A 72 -8.77 -3.18 -13.95
C PHE A 72 -8.29 -2.12 -14.92
N ALA A 73 -7.47 -2.45 -15.93
CA ALA A 73 -7.02 -1.46 -16.91
C ALA A 73 -8.19 -0.68 -17.56
N PRO A 74 -9.33 -1.32 -17.94
CA PRO A 74 -10.46 -0.62 -18.55
C PRO A 74 -11.26 0.28 -17.59
N LEU A 75 -11.21 0.02 -16.28
CA LEU A 75 -12.09 0.67 -15.30
C LEU A 75 -11.35 1.46 -14.22
N GLY A 76 -10.06 1.24 -14.05
CA GLY A 76 -9.27 1.77 -12.93
C GLY A 76 -9.27 3.30 -12.90
N TYR A 77 -9.17 3.95 -14.06
CA TYR A 77 -9.31 5.40 -14.15
C TYR A 77 -10.67 5.88 -13.61
N ALA A 78 -11.77 5.27 -14.06
CA ALA A 78 -13.12 5.67 -13.67
C ALA A 78 -13.42 5.35 -12.19
N ILE A 79 -12.88 4.24 -11.67
CA ILE A 79 -12.98 3.89 -10.25
C ILE A 79 -12.27 4.94 -9.41
N LEU A 80 -11.04 5.31 -9.76
CA LEU A 80 -10.26 6.29 -9.00
C LEU A 80 -10.84 7.70 -9.09
N ASP A 81 -11.38 8.08 -10.24
CA ASP A 81 -12.04 9.38 -10.45
C ASP A 81 -13.26 9.57 -9.55
N ARG A 82 -14.00 8.49 -9.26
CA ARG A 82 -15.26 8.55 -8.50
C ARG A 82 -15.14 8.11 -7.05
N PHE A 83 -14.21 7.23 -6.75
CA PHE A 83 -14.11 6.53 -5.45
C PHE A 83 -12.71 6.55 -4.87
N GLY A 84 -11.74 7.25 -5.50
CA GLY A 84 -10.35 7.24 -5.05
C GLY A 84 -10.17 7.75 -3.61
N GLU A 85 -10.98 8.71 -3.18
CA GLU A 85 -10.95 9.22 -1.81
C GLU A 85 -11.51 8.20 -0.80
N GLU A 86 -12.64 7.57 -1.10
CA GLU A 86 -13.26 6.54 -0.27
C GLU A 86 -12.37 5.30 -0.14
N ILE A 87 -11.77 4.86 -1.25
CA ILE A 87 -10.80 3.76 -1.27
C ILE A 87 -9.61 4.12 -0.39
N GLY A 88 -9.05 5.34 -0.54
CA GLY A 88 -7.96 5.80 0.29
C GLY A 88 -8.30 5.83 1.78
N ARG A 89 -9.49 6.31 2.14
CA ARG A 89 -9.99 6.32 3.52
C ARG A 89 -10.13 4.91 4.07
N TYR A 90 -10.69 3.99 3.30
CA TYR A 90 -10.82 2.58 3.69
C TYR A 90 -9.45 1.94 3.92
N MET A 91 -8.51 2.12 2.98
CA MET A 91 -7.16 1.56 3.05
C MET A 91 -6.41 2.06 4.29
N THR A 92 -6.41 3.36 4.53
CA THR A 92 -5.73 4.01 5.67
C THR A 92 -6.36 3.68 7.03
N THR A 93 -7.66 3.38 7.06
CA THR A 93 -8.36 2.94 8.29
C THR A 93 -8.15 1.46 8.59
N THR A 94 -8.09 0.62 7.55
CA THR A 94 -8.09 -0.85 7.69
C THR A 94 -6.69 -1.43 7.78
N VAL A 95 -5.71 -0.83 7.11
CA VAL A 95 -4.32 -1.30 7.10
C VAL A 95 -3.47 -0.34 7.95
N GLN A 96 -2.97 -0.85 9.08
CA GLN A 96 -2.14 -0.06 10.00
C GLN A 96 -0.89 0.48 9.30
N GLY A 97 -0.62 1.77 9.50
CA GLY A 97 0.54 2.45 8.90
C GLY A 97 0.41 2.68 7.39
N CYS A 98 -0.76 2.41 6.80
CA CYS A 98 -0.97 2.62 5.38
C CYS A 98 -0.97 4.12 5.05
N THR A 99 -0.27 4.49 3.98
CA THR A 99 -0.33 5.81 3.37
C THR A 99 -0.97 5.71 1.99
N TRP A 100 -1.68 6.77 1.60
CA TRP A 100 -2.42 6.83 0.35
C TRP A 100 -2.25 8.21 -0.29
N GLU A 101 -1.82 8.22 -1.55
CA GLU A 101 -1.83 9.39 -2.41
C GLU A 101 -2.52 8.99 -3.73
N CYS A 102 -3.57 9.70 -4.12
CA CYS A 102 -4.24 9.52 -5.42
C CYS A 102 -4.28 10.87 -6.13
N ASN A 103 -3.51 11.00 -7.21
CA ASN A 103 -3.38 12.28 -7.92
C ASN A 103 -3.82 12.10 -9.37
N LYS A 104 -4.69 13.00 -9.83
CA LYS A 104 -4.95 13.16 -11.26
C LYS A 104 -3.78 13.89 -11.90
N VAL A 105 -3.22 13.31 -12.95
CA VAL A 105 -2.12 13.88 -13.73
C VAL A 105 -2.58 14.04 -15.16
N GLU A 106 -2.27 15.19 -15.74
CA GLU A 106 -2.51 15.50 -17.13
C GLU A 106 -1.16 15.72 -17.83
N GLU A 107 -0.85 14.89 -18.82
CA GLU A 107 0.38 14.96 -19.59
C GLU A 107 0.06 15.29 -21.05
N PHE A 108 0.78 16.26 -21.61
CA PHE A 108 0.63 16.60 -23.02
C PHE A 108 1.71 15.88 -23.83
N GLY A 109 1.32 14.84 -24.57
CA GLY A 109 2.22 14.05 -25.41
C GLY A 109 2.03 14.32 -26.90
N TRP A 110 2.84 13.64 -27.72
CA TRP A 110 2.74 13.67 -29.18
C TRP A 110 1.38 13.23 -29.74
N GLY A 111 0.58 12.50 -28.93
CA GLY A 111 -0.78 12.06 -29.26
C GLY A 111 -1.90 12.90 -28.65
N GLY A 112 -1.60 14.05 -28.03
CA GLY A 112 -2.55 14.92 -27.35
C GLY A 112 -2.54 14.79 -25.82
N LEU A 113 -3.58 15.33 -25.18
CA LEU A 113 -3.75 15.33 -23.73
C LEU A 113 -4.05 13.91 -23.24
N GLN A 114 -3.14 13.35 -22.45
CA GLN A 114 -3.34 12.09 -21.73
C GLN A 114 -3.67 12.40 -20.28
N GLN A 115 -4.71 11.75 -19.76
CA GLN A 115 -5.08 11.87 -18.35
C GLN A 115 -4.91 10.52 -17.68
N MET A 116 -4.33 10.54 -16.49
CA MET A 116 -4.16 9.34 -15.67
C MET A 116 -4.37 9.65 -14.20
N TYR A 117 -4.74 8.63 -13.45
CA TYR A 117 -4.63 8.65 -12.00
C TYR A 117 -3.38 7.92 -11.58
N LYS A 118 -2.54 8.61 -10.82
CA LYS A 118 -1.33 8.08 -10.21
C LYS A 118 -1.62 7.78 -8.75
N VAL A 119 -1.62 6.49 -8.42
CA VAL A 119 -1.87 6.00 -7.07
C VAL A 119 -0.53 5.61 -6.45
N LYS A 120 -0.24 6.11 -5.26
CA LYS A 120 0.86 5.65 -4.42
C LYS A 120 0.29 5.15 -3.11
N ILE A 121 0.65 3.92 -2.77
CA ILE A 121 0.22 3.28 -1.54
C ILE A 121 1.46 2.82 -0.81
N GLY A 122 1.56 3.13 0.47
CA GLY A 122 2.69 2.72 1.27
C GLY A 122 2.31 2.13 2.61
N VAL A 123 3.30 1.53 3.25
CA VAL A 123 3.29 1.29 4.69
C VAL A 123 4.47 2.04 5.27
N GLU A 124 4.18 2.94 6.19
CA GLU A 124 5.16 3.64 6.99
C GLU A 124 5.08 3.10 8.40
N ASN A 125 6.20 2.55 8.89
CA ASN A 125 6.30 2.12 10.27
C ASN A 125 7.49 2.83 10.92
N SER A 126 7.20 3.57 11.97
CA SER A 126 8.18 4.07 12.93
C SER A 126 8.14 3.14 14.15
N PHE A 127 9.21 2.38 14.34
CA PHE A 127 9.34 1.51 15.50
C PHE A 127 10.02 2.31 16.61
N GLU A 128 9.23 2.81 17.56
CA GLU A 128 9.76 3.28 18.83
C GLU A 128 9.90 2.08 19.76
N HIS A 129 11.13 1.80 20.18
CA HIS A 129 11.44 0.63 21.00
C HIS A 129 10.66 0.65 22.31
N GLU A 130 10.51 1.83 22.93
CA GLU A 130 9.74 1.99 24.17
C GLU A 130 8.25 1.72 23.97
N ASP A 131 7.65 2.19 22.87
CA ASP A 131 6.25 1.90 22.56
C ASP A 131 6.01 0.41 22.35
N VAL A 132 6.91 -0.28 21.64
CA VAL A 132 6.76 -1.72 21.42
C VAL A 132 6.95 -2.50 22.70
N LEU A 133 7.95 -2.14 23.52
CA LEU A 133 8.11 -2.73 24.84
C LEU A 133 6.83 -2.53 25.63
N ASN A 134 6.34 -1.30 25.77
CA ASN A 134 5.14 -0.96 26.56
C ASN A 134 3.87 -1.69 26.11
N ASN A 135 3.76 -2.06 24.83
CA ASN A 135 2.59 -2.69 24.24
C ASN A 135 2.78 -4.19 23.94
N CYS A 136 3.86 -4.81 24.40
CA CYS A 136 4.08 -6.24 24.24
C CYS A 136 4.31 -6.94 25.58
N CYS A 137 4.23 -8.27 25.56
CA CYS A 137 4.45 -9.11 26.73
C CYS A 137 5.90 -9.06 27.27
N LEU A 138 6.80 -8.35 26.58
CA LEU A 138 8.16 -8.08 27.06
C LEU A 138 8.21 -6.90 28.03
N ASN A 139 7.11 -6.15 28.24
CA ASN A 139 6.95 -5.23 29.36
C ASN A 139 6.75 -5.99 30.68
N SER A 140 7.58 -6.99 30.94
CA SER A 140 7.72 -7.54 32.27
C SER A 140 8.42 -6.49 33.12
N THR A 141 7.63 -5.58 33.68
CA THR A 141 8.02 -4.87 34.89
C THR A 141 8.40 -5.94 35.90
N SER A 142 9.70 -5.99 36.15
CA SER A 142 10.37 -6.74 37.19
C SER A 142 9.95 -6.19 38.56
N ASP A 143 8.69 -6.37 38.96
CA ASP A 143 8.15 -5.94 40.27
C ASP A 143 7.42 -7.09 40.99
N SER A 144 7.91 -8.32 40.86
CA SER A 144 7.51 -9.43 41.72
C SER A 144 8.70 -10.28 42.18
N ILE A 145 9.79 -9.62 42.56
CA ILE A 145 10.75 -10.17 43.53
C ILE A 145 10.65 -9.29 44.77
N GLY A 146 9.62 -9.54 45.58
CA GLY A 146 9.31 -8.74 46.75
C GLY A 146 8.34 -9.45 47.68
N SER A 147 8.86 -10.42 48.42
CA SER A 147 8.44 -10.86 49.78
C SER A 147 8.50 -12.39 49.87
N CYS A 148 9.70 -12.88 50.15
CA CYS A 148 9.82 -13.99 51.09
C CYS A 148 9.85 -13.29 52.47
N ASP A 149 8.75 -13.34 53.20
CA ASP A 149 8.70 -13.38 54.67
C ASP A 149 7.32 -13.92 55.11
#